data_AF-X6N416-F1
#
_entry.id   AF-X6N416-F1
#
_cell.length_a   1.000
_cell.length_b   1.000
_cell.length_c   1.000
_cell.angle_alpha   90.00
_cell.angle_beta   90.00
_cell.angle_gamma   90.00
#
_symmetry.space_group_name_H-M   'P 1'
#
loop_
_entity.id
_entity.type
_entity.pdbx_description
1 polymer ?
#
loop_
_entity_poly.entity_id
_entity_poly.type
_entity_poly.pdbx_seq_one_letter_code
_entity_poly.pdbx_strand_id
1 'polypeptide(L)'
;MEDDFQIVDFGPEQNNELKALQEELEKLSNRHSQLKEMENLEKNIKECRKTMTAMLEEMKQMKEEKQRLRDRVCALDSKNKELLEQTKALQKEVQSLKDTAKAKKIEETDANAKSCVSLKELDKSKCYAFWRVILQVEITKLDKEHFRKKRGYLFNCAVNLTLGATKTEKFTTGSYEIAWVSCSKCAASLGWKYLSTNNQSNASKVGKLCLARYSLTSPQEKTEQL
;
A
#
# COMPACT_ATOMS: atom_id res chain seq x y z
N MET A 1 77.58 -87.97 -19.44
CA MET A 1 77.58 -87.64 -20.87
C MET A 1 77.01 -86.24 -20.92
N GLU A 2 77.90 -85.29 -21.09
CA GLU A 2 77.55 -83.88 -21.25
C GLU A 2 76.84 -83.77 -22.60
N ASP A 3 75.56 -83.40 -22.58
CA ASP A 3 74.82 -83.11 -23.81
C ASP A 3 75.38 -81.80 -24.36
N ASP A 4 76.29 -81.93 -25.32
CA ASP A 4 76.78 -80.85 -26.17
C ASP A 4 75.60 -80.25 -26.93
N PHE A 5 75.00 -79.22 -26.35
CA PHE A 5 74.09 -78.34 -27.07
C PHE A 5 74.89 -77.62 -28.15
N GLN A 6 74.87 -78.16 -29.37
CA GLN A 6 75.35 -77.47 -30.55
C GLN A 6 74.54 -76.18 -30.72
N ILE A 7 75.21 -75.04 -30.52
CA ILE A 7 74.66 -73.74 -30.90
C ILE A 7 74.58 -73.77 -32.43
N VAL A 8 73.36 -73.89 -32.95
CA VAL A 8 73.08 -73.85 -34.39
C VAL A 8 73.35 -72.43 -34.87
N ASP A 9 74.55 -72.21 -35.39
CA ASP A 9 74.96 -70.91 -35.92
C ASP A 9 74.41 -70.77 -37.34
N PHE A 10 73.29 -70.06 -37.46
CA PHE A 10 72.68 -69.74 -38.76
C PHE A 10 73.63 -68.86 -39.56
N GLY A 11 73.86 -69.21 -40.83
CA GLY A 11 74.80 -68.49 -41.70
C GLY A 11 74.48 -66.99 -41.79
N PRO A 12 75.47 -66.13 -42.11
CA PRO A 12 75.34 -64.67 -42.03
C PRO A 12 74.18 -64.12 -42.86
N GLU A 13 73.82 -64.76 -43.98
CA GLU A 13 72.66 -64.38 -44.80
C GLU A 13 71.32 -64.58 -44.06
N GLN A 14 71.12 -65.74 -43.44
CA GLN A 14 69.89 -66.07 -42.71
C GLN A 14 69.72 -65.20 -41.46
N ASN A 15 70.83 -64.88 -40.79
CA ASN A 15 70.85 -64.01 -39.61
C ASN A 15 70.57 -62.54 -40.00
N ASN A 16 71.02 -62.10 -41.18
CA ASN A 16 70.70 -60.78 -41.72
C ASN A 16 69.24 -60.66 -42.17
N GLU A 17 68.68 -61.71 -42.81
CA GLU A 17 67.25 -61.75 -43.16
C GLU A 17 66.36 -61.71 -41.92
N LEU A 18 66.71 -62.46 -40.87
CA LEU A 18 65.98 -62.45 -39.61
C LEU A 18 65.98 -61.06 -38.96
N LYS A 19 67.14 -60.38 -38.95
CA LYS A 19 67.25 -59.01 -38.44
C LYS A 19 66.43 -58.01 -39.26
N ALA A 20 66.44 -58.14 -40.60
CA ALA A 20 65.65 -57.28 -41.47
C ALA A 20 64.14 -57.44 -41.22
N LEU A 21 63.67 -58.68 -41.05
CA LEU A 21 62.28 -58.98 -40.70
C LEU A 21 61.89 -58.45 -39.32
N GLN A 22 62.77 -58.55 -38.31
CA GLN A 22 62.56 -57.96 -36.99
C GLN A 22 62.39 -56.44 -37.07
N GLU A 23 63.22 -55.76 -37.86
CA GLU A 23 63.16 -54.32 -38.05
C GLU A 23 61.87 -53.89 -38.78
N GLU A 24 61.40 -54.67 -39.76
CA GLU A 24 60.11 -54.43 -40.41
C GLU A 24 58.92 -54.63 -39.46
N LEU A 25 58.95 -55.68 -38.63
CA LEU A 25 57.94 -55.92 -37.60
C LEU A 25 57.84 -54.77 -36.60
N GLU A 26 58.99 -54.23 -36.17
CA GLU A 26 59.04 -53.08 -35.27
C GLU A 26 58.50 -51.81 -35.95
N LYS A 27 58.83 -51.57 -37.23
CA LYS A 27 58.25 -50.49 -38.04
C LYS A 27 56.73 -50.63 -38.19
N LEU A 28 56.23 -51.84 -38.44
CA LEU A 28 54.79 -52.12 -38.54
C LEU A 28 54.07 -51.94 -37.20
N SER A 29 54.68 -52.38 -36.11
CA SER A 29 54.17 -52.18 -34.74
C SER A 29 54.01 -50.70 -34.40
N ASN A 30 55.03 -49.90 -34.73
CA ASN A 30 55.01 -48.45 -34.54
C ASN A 30 53.92 -47.78 -35.39
N ARG A 31 53.79 -48.17 -36.66
CA ARG A 31 52.71 -47.67 -37.55
C ARG A 31 51.32 -48.04 -37.03
N HIS A 32 51.15 -49.26 -36.52
CA HIS A 32 49.88 -49.69 -35.95
C HIS A 32 49.51 -48.88 -34.70
N SER A 33 50.50 -48.59 -33.85
CA SER A 33 50.31 -47.74 -32.66
C SER A 33 49.90 -46.31 -33.04
N GLN A 34 50.54 -45.73 -34.06
CA GLN A 34 50.18 -44.41 -34.60
C GLN A 34 48.76 -44.37 -35.20
N LEU A 35 48.36 -45.41 -35.95
CA LEU A 35 47.00 -45.50 -36.50
C LEU A 35 45.95 -45.55 -35.38
N LYS A 36 46.24 -46.29 -34.30
CA LYS A 36 45.36 -46.37 -33.13
C LYS A 36 45.21 -45.02 -32.42
N GLU A 37 46.27 -44.25 -32.31
CA GLU A 37 46.20 -42.87 -31.80
C GLU A 37 45.38 -41.97 -32.71
N MET A 38 45.56 -42.08 -34.02
CA MET A 38 44.81 -41.32 -35.01
C MET A 38 43.31 -41.62 -34.95
N GLU A 39 42.91 -42.90 -34.82
CA GLU A 39 41.51 -43.28 -34.59
C GLU A 39 40.93 -42.68 -33.30
N ASN A 40 41.74 -42.60 -32.24
CA ASN A 40 41.31 -42.00 -30.98
C ASN A 40 41.11 -40.48 -31.12
N LEU A 41 42.03 -39.80 -31.83
CA LEU A 41 41.90 -38.38 -32.14
C LEU A 41 40.67 -38.10 -33.03
N GLU A 42 40.39 -38.94 -34.01
CA GLU A 42 39.18 -38.80 -34.83
C GLU A 42 37.89 -38.90 -33.99
N LYS A 43 37.85 -39.81 -33.02
CA LYS A 43 36.72 -39.90 -32.07
C LYS A 43 36.57 -38.63 -31.26
N ASN A 44 37.67 -38.10 -30.72
CA ASN A 44 37.67 -36.85 -29.95
C ASN A 44 37.24 -35.65 -30.80
N ILE A 45 37.66 -35.57 -32.06
CA ILE A 45 37.24 -34.50 -33.00
C ILE A 45 35.74 -34.61 -33.29
N LYS A 46 35.22 -35.83 -33.50
CA LYS A 46 33.78 -36.05 -33.70
C LYS A 46 32.97 -35.63 -32.47
N GLU A 47 33.44 -35.98 -31.28
CA GLU A 47 32.84 -35.56 -30.01
C GLU A 47 32.85 -34.03 -29.86
N CYS A 48 34.01 -33.40 -30.08
CA CYS A 48 34.16 -31.94 -30.05
C CYS A 48 33.25 -31.21 -31.06
N ARG A 49 33.06 -31.78 -32.26
CA ARG A 49 32.10 -31.24 -33.23
C ARG A 49 30.66 -31.32 -32.73
N LYS A 50 30.26 -32.44 -32.14
CA LYS A 50 28.91 -32.61 -31.57
C LYS A 50 28.66 -31.59 -30.47
N THR A 51 29.60 -31.41 -29.54
CA THR A 51 29.47 -30.43 -28.46
C THR A 51 29.43 -29.00 -29.00
N MET A 52 30.24 -28.67 -30.01
CA MET A 52 30.20 -27.36 -30.67
C MET A 52 28.83 -27.09 -31.33
N THR A 53 28.25 -28.07 -32.02
CA THR A 53 26.93 -27.90 -32.64
C THR A 53 25.82 -27.72 -31.61
N ALA A 54 25.87 -28.44 -30.49
CA ALA A 54 24.92 -28.28 -29.39
C ALA A 54 25.03 -26.88 -28.77
N MET A 55 26.25 -26.40 -28.52
CA MET A 55 26.50 -25.07 -27.98
C MET A 55 26.02 -23.95 -28.91
N LEU A 56 26.16 -24.11 -30.22
CA LEU A 56 25.63 -23.14 -31.19
C LEU A 56 24.09 -23.06 -31.16
N GLU A 57 23.42 -24.20 -31.01
CA GLU A 57 21.95 -24.23 -30.90
C GLU A 57 21.48 -23.62 -29.57
N GLU A 58 22.16 -23.91 -28.46
CA GLU A 58 21.88 -23.27 -27.17
C GLU A 58 22.10 -21.75 -27.24
N MET A 59 23.18 -21.28 -27.87
CA MET A 59 23.43 -19.85 -28.07
C MET A 59 22.34 -19.18 -28.91
N LYS A 60 21.82 -19.89 -29.91
CA LYS A 60 20.70 -19.40 -30.74
C LYS A 60 19.42 -19.29 -29.92
N GLN A 61 19.07 -20.32 -29.15
CA GLN A 61 17.92 -20.30 -28.24
C GLN A 61 18.04 -19.15 -27.22
N MET A 62 19.20 -19.00 -26.59
CA MET A 62 19.47 -17.90 -25.65
C MET A 62 19.31 -16.52 -26.28
N LYS A 63 19.71 -16.36 -27.56
CA LYS A 63 19.54 -15.10 -28.30
C LYS A 63 18.07 -14.79 -28.56
N GLU A 64 17.27 -15.78 -28.95
CA GLU A 64 15.84 -15.66 -29.17
C GLU A 64 15.09 -15.35 -27.87
N GLU A 65 15.42 -16.05 -26.79
CA GLU A 65 14.84 -15.78 -25.47
C GLU A 65 15.19 -14.38 -24.98
N LYS A 66 16.46 -13.96 -25.12
CA LYS A 66 16.88 -12.60 -24.79
C LYS A 66 16.10 -11.55 -25.59
N GLN A 67 15.80 -11.79 -26.86
CA GLN A 67 14.98 -10.89 -27.66
C GLN A 67 13.54 -10.84 -27.14
N ARG A 68 12.93 -12.00 -26.88
CA ARG A 68 11.57 -12.09 -26.31
C ARG A 68 11.45 -11.37 -24.98
N LEU A 69 12.46 -11.49 -24.11
CA LEU A 69 12.51 -10.78 -22.84
C LEU A 69 12.60 -9.27 -23.04
N ARG A 70 13.44 -8.78 -23.97
CA ARG A 70 13.51 -7.35 -24.33
C ARG A 70 12.16 -6.82 -24.80
N ASP A 71 11.48 -7.53 -25.68
CA ASP A 71 10.17 -7.12 -26.20
C ASP A 71 9.13 -7.04 -25.07
N ARG A 72 9.16 -8.01 -24.14
CA ARG A 72 8.31 -8.00 -22.95
C ARG A 72 8.60 -6.81 -22.02
N VAL A 73 9.87 -6.46 -21.82
CA VAL A 73 10.26 -5.27 -21.02
C VAL A 73 9.71 -4.00 -21.68
N CYS A 74 9.89 -3.84 -22.99
CA CYS A 74 9.39 -2.67 -23.72
C CYS A 74 7.86 -2.52 -23.63
N ALA A 75 7.13 -3.65 -23.70
CA ALA A 75 5.68 -3.66 -23.52
C ALA A 75 5.26 -3.29 -22.09
N LEU A 76 5.98 -3.78 -21.07
CA LEU A 76 5.73 -3.41 -19.68
C LEU A 76 6.01 -1.94 -19.41
N ASP A 77 7.09 -1.38 -19.96
CA ASP A 77 7.42 0.04 -19.81
C ASP A 77 6.33 0.94 -20.42
N SER A 78 5.76 0.54 -21.56
CA SER A 78 4.65 1.25 -22.19
C SER A 78 3.39 1.24 -21.30
N LYS A 79 3.05 0.08 -20.73
CA LYS A 79 1.94 -0.04 -19.76
C LYS A 79 2.18 0.77 -18.48
N ASN A 80 3.41 0.79 -17.99
CA ASN A 80 3.77 1.58 -16.80
C ASN A 80 3.60 3.08 -17.04
N LYS A 81 3.97 3.58 -18.23
CA LYS A 81 3.71 4.97 -18.61
C LYS A 81 2.22 5.29 -18.66
N GLU A 82 1.41 4.40 -19.24
CA GLU A 82 -0.04 4.56 -19.30
C GLU A 82 -0.68 4.62 -17.91
N LEU A 83 -0.33 3.67 -17.03
CA LEU A 83 -0.81 3.63 -15.65
C LEU A 83 -0.38 4.87 -14.86
N LEU A 84 0.82 5.40 -15.11
CA LEU A 84 1.29 6.63 -14.49
C LEU A 84 0.43 7.83 -14.90
N GLU A 85 0.09 7.95 -16.19
CA GLU A 85 -0.79 9.03 -16.67
C GLU A 85 -2.22 8.89 -16.14
N GLN A 86 -2.77 7.67 -16.09
CA GLN A 86 -4.06 7.40 -15.46
C GLN A 86 -4.06 7.80 -13.97
N THR A 87 -2.99 7.47 -13.24
CA THR A 87 -2.85 7.83 -11.82
C THR A 87 -2.82 9.34 -11.63
N LYS A 88 -2.08 10.07 -12.48
CA LYS A 88 -2.06 11.54 -12.45
C LYS A 88 -3.43 12.15 -12.74
N ALA A 89 -4.17 11.59 -13.70
CA ALA A 89 -5.52 12.05 -14.03
C ALA A 89 -6.47 11.87 -12.83
N LEU A 90 -6.50 10.67 -12.24
CA LEU A 90 -7.29 10.39 -11.03
C LEU A 90 -6.89 11.29 -9.86
N GLN A 91 -5.60 11.57 -9.69
CA GLN A 91 -5.13 12.47 -8.63
C GLN A 91 -5.66 13.90 -8.82
N LYS A 92 -5.74 14.40 -10.06
CA LYS A 92 -6.36 15.69 -10.37
C LYS A 92 -7.86 15.69 -10.08
N GLU A 93 -8.57 14.63 -10.45
CA GLU A 93 -10.00 14.48 -10.14
C GLU A 93 -10.25 14.51 -8.63
N VAL A 94 -9.52 13.70 -7.86
CA VAL A 94 -9.62 13.68 -6.39
C VAL A 94 -9.34 15.06 -5.80
N GLN A 95 -8.35 15.79 -6.32
CA GLN A 95 -8.05 17.14 -5.85
C GLN A 95 -9.21 18.11 -6.13
N SER A 96 -9.81 18.05 -7.33
CA SER A 96 -10.98 18.87 -7.66
C SER A 96 -12.20 18.54 -6.77
N LEU A 97 -12.44 17.26 -6.50
CA LEU A 97 -13.49 16.82 -5.58
C LEU A 97 -13.22 17.27 -4.14
N LYS A 98 -11.95 17.28 -3.72
CA LYS A 98 -11.55 17.79 -2.41
C LYS A 98 -11.80 19.29 -2.28
N ASP A 99 -11.51 20.06 -3.32
CA ASP A 99 -11.70 21.51 -3.29
C ASP A 99 -13.19 21.91 -3.38
N THR A 100 -13.99 21.19 -4.16
CA THR A 100 -15.46 21.34 -4.14
C THR A 100 -16.08 20.93 -2.81
N ALA A 101 -15.58 19.87 -2.16
CA ALA A 101 -16.02 19.49 -0.82
C ALA A 101 -15.63 20.53 0.25
N LYS A 102 -14.46 21.17 0.14
CA LYS A 102 -14.09 22.31 1.01
C LYS A 102 -15.01 23.50 0.77
N ALA A 103 -15.30 23.85 -0.49
CA ALA A 103 -16.21 24.95 -0.82
C ALA A 103 -17.62 24.71 -0.25
N LYS A 104 -18.16 23.49 -0.39
CA LYS A 104 -19.44 23.12 0.22
C LYS A 104 -19.42 23.15 1.75
N LYS A 105 -18.30 22.78 2.39
CA LYS A 105 -18.14 22.94 3.85
C LYS A 105 -18.13 24.41 4.28
N ILE A 106 -17.52 25.30 3.48
CA ILE A 106 -17.54 26.75 3.74
C ILE A 106 -18.98 27.28 3.60
N GLU A 107 -19.71 26.85 2.58
CA GLU A 107 -21.13 27.21 2.39
C GLU A 107 -22.05 26.64 3.49
N GLU A 108 -21.82 25.43 4.00
CA GLU A 108 -22.55 24.90 5.16
C GLU A 108 -22.23 25.65 6.45
N THR A 109 -20.98 26.12 6.65
CA THR A 109 -20.64 26.97 7.79
C THR A 109 -21.22 28.38 7.66
N ASP A 110 -21.27 28.94 6.45
CA ASP A 110 -21.84 30.26 6.18
C ASP A 110 -23.36 30.24 6.14
N ALA A 111 -24.01 29.16 5.70
CA ALA A 111 -25.45 28.98 5.77
C ALA A 111 -25.91 28.73 7.21
N ASN A 112 -25.12 28.01 8.01
CA ASN A 112 -25.37 27.86 9.44
C ASN A 112 -25.12 29.15 10.23
N ALA A 113 -24.19 30.02 9.77
CA ALA A 113 -24.00 31.36 10.30
C ALA A 113 -25.15 32.31 9.86
N LYS A 114 -25.55 32.28 8.58
CA LYS A 114 -26.65 33.10 8.03
C LYS A 114 -28.03 32.68 8.55
N SER A 115 -28.25 31.40 8.84
CA SER A 115 -29.46 30.92 9.52
C SER A 115 -29.58 31.45 10.95
N CYS A 116 -28.52 32.02 11.54
CA CYS A 116 -28.58 32.64 12.85
C CYS A 116 -28.52 34.18 12.83
N VAL A 117 -28.53 34.82 11.66
CA VAL A 117 -28.52 36.28 11.55
C VAL A 117 -29.83 36.78 10.96
N SER A 118 -30.84 36.82 11.83
CA SER A 118 -31.82 37.91 11.89
C SER A 118 -32.27 38.04 13.34
N LEU A 119 -31.35 38.47 14.20
CA LEU A 119 -31.63 38.80 15.58
C LEU A 119 -31.30 40.27 15.80
N LYS A 120 -32.34 41.05 16.09
CA LYS A 120 -32.21 42.40 16.64
C LYS A 120 -31.19 42.37 17.79
N GLU A 121 -30.32 43.38 17.84
CA GLU A 121 -29.22 43.49 18.82
C GLU A 121 -29.67 43.11 20.24
N LEU A 122 -29.26 41.93 20.70
CA LEU A 122 -29.38 41.56 22.10
C LEU A 122 -28.19 42.17 22.87
N ASP A 123 -28.50 42.71 24.04
CA ASP A 123 -27.53 43.32 24.95
C ASP A 123 -26.36 42.37 25.24
N LYS A 124 -25.17 42.76 24.77
CA LYS A 124 -23.90 42.02 24.86
C LYS A 124 -23.47 41.76 26.32
N SER A 125 -24.16 42.30 27.33
CA SER A 125 -23.84 42.14 28.75
C SER A 125 -24.15 40.73 29.32
N LYS A 126 -25.04 39.93 28.71
CA LYS A 126 -25.57 38.68 29.31
C LYS A 126 -25.41 37.42 28.45
N CYS A 127 -25.36 36.26 29.09
CA CYS A 127 -25.41 34.95 28.42
C CYS A 127 -26.88 34.56 28.22
N TYR A 128 -27.35 34.47 26.97
CA TYR A 128 -28.74 34.10 26.67
C TYR A 128 -28.84 32.65 26.22
N ALA A 129 -29.69 31.88 26.90
CA ALA A 129 -30.34 30.71 26.34
C ALA A 129 -31.78 31.13 26.01
N PHE A 130 -31.97 31.87 24.91
CA PHE A 130 -33.29 32.38 24.59
C PHE A 130 -34.14 31.26 23.97
N TRP A 131 -35.16 30.79 24.70
CA TRP A 131 -36.17 29.84 24.23
C TRP A 131 -36.87 30.28 22.91
N ARG A 132 -36.70 31.55 22.51
CA ARG A 132 -37.46 32.16 21.41
C ARG A 132 -36.71 32.36 20.09
N VAL A 133 -35.46 31.88 19.94
CA VAL A 133 -34.75 31.92 18.64
C VAL A 133 -34.26 30.53 18.21
N ILE A 134 -34.64 29.50 18.94
CA ILE A 134 -34.43 28.13 18.51
C ILE A 134 -35.80 27.50 18.57
N LEU A 135 -36.41 27.20 17.42
CA LEU A 135 -37.24 26.03 17.18
C LEU A 135 -37.95 26.18 15.83
N GLN A 136 -37.33 25.59 14.81
CA GLN A 136 -38.02 24.48 14.18
C GLN A 136 -37.37 23.22 14.76
N VAL A 137 -38.20 22.27 15.23
CA VAL A 137 -37.91 20.86 15.56
C VAL A 137 -37.83 20.43 17.05
N GLU A 138 -38.84 19.64 17.41
CA GLU A 138 -38.95 18.52 18.38
C GLU A 138 -37.98 18.44 19.57
N ILE A 139 -38.52 18.72 20.76
CA ILE A 139 -37.89 18.40 22.05
C ILE A 139 -38.14 16.92 22.36
N THR A 140 -37.23 16.02 21.97
CA THR A 140 -37.22 14.67 22.54
C THR A 140 -36.70 14.73 23.98
N LYS A 141 -37.61 14.64 24.95
CA LYS A 141 -37.27 14.39 26.35
C LYS A 141 -36.54 13.05 26.45
N LEU A 142 -35.30 13.05 26.91
CA LEU A 142 -34.62 11.85 27.37
C LEU A 142 -35.17 11.53 28.77
N ASP A 143 -36.26 10.77 28.83
CA ASP A 143 -36.76 10.19 30.09
C ASP A 143 -36.11 8.83 30.34
N LYS A 144 -35.43 8.71 31.49
CA LYS A 144 -35.86 7.86 32.60
C LYS A 144 -34.97 8.11 33.82
N GLU A 145 -35.55 7.85 34.98
CA GLU A 145 -35.17 8.24 36.33
C GLU A 145 -33.73 7.86 36.71
N HIS A 146 -33.14 8.63 37.63
CA HIS A 146 -31.75 8.55 38.14
C HIS A 146 -30.65 9.26 37.33
N PHE A 147 -30.82 10.54 36.98
CA PHE A 147 -29.63 11.41 36.83
C PHE A 147 -29.96 12.91 36.95
N ARG A 148 -30.16 13.40 38.18
CA ARG A 148 -30.47 14.82 38.47
C ARG A 148 -29.37 15.83 38.07
N LYS A 149 -28.22 15.40 37.51
CA LYS A 149 -27.10 16.27 37.10
C LYS A 149 -26.69 16.21 35.61
N LYS A 150 -27.39 15.46 34.74
CA LYS A 150 -26.98 15.27 33.32
C LYS A 150 -28.11 15.52 32.30
N ARG A 151 -29.00 16.50 32.53
CA ARG A 151 -29.94 16.95 31.48
C ARG A 151 -29.22 17.96 30.59
N GLY A 152 -28.76 17.51 29.43
CA GLY A 152 -28.34 18.37 28.33
C GLY A 152 -29.46 18.49 27.30
N TYR A 153 -29.57 19.63 26.64
CA TYR A 153 -30.45 19.81 25.49
C TYR A 153 -29.64 19.67 24.22
N LEU A 154 -30.21 19.01 23.22
CA LEU A 154 -29.59 18.84 21.90
C LEU A 154 -30.13 19.92 20.96
N PHE A 155 -29.26 20.85 20.57
CA PHE A 155 -29.57 21.96 19.69
C PHE A 155 -28.99 21.72 18.31
N ASN A 156 -29.72 22.11 17.27
CA ASN A 156 -29.20 22.10 15.91
C ASN A 156 -28.17 23.22 15.72
N CYS A 157 -28.44 24.40 16.26
CA CYS A 157 -27.58 25.58 16.17
C CYS A 157 -27.55 26.32 17.51
N ALA A 158 -26.42 26.94 17.82
CA ALA A 158 -26.27 27.87 18.93
C ALA A 158 -25.16 28.88 18.60
N VAL A 159 -25.33 30.12 19.04
CA VAL A 159 -24.40 31.23 18.78
C VAL A 159 -23.70 31.70 20.05
N ASN A 160 -22.65 32.52 19.89
CA ASN A 160 -21.78 33.02 20.96
C ASN A 160 -21.02 31.90 21.68
N LEU A 161 -20.59 30.90 20.92
CA LEU A 161 -19.87 29.73 21.40
C LEU A 161 -18.49 29.63 20.75
N THR A 162 -17.52 29.22 21.56
CA THR A 162 -16.17 28.90 21.11
C THR A 162 -15.99 27.38 21.13
N LEU A 163 -15.57 26.81 20.00
CA LEU A 163 -15.23 25.39 19.89
C LEU A 163 -13.78 25.17 20.34
N GLY A 164 -13.60 24.26 21.29
CA GLY A 164 -12.29 23.84 21.78
C GLY A 164 -11.70 22.70 20.96
N ALA A 165 -10.63 22.10 21.50
CA ALA A 165 -9.96 20.97 20.89
C ALA A 165 -10.90 19.77 20.72
N THR A 166 -10.71 19.06 19.61
CA THR A 166 -11.45 17.86 19.27
C THR A 166 -10.91 16.67 20.07
N LYS A 167 -11.81 15.87 20.64
CA LYS A 167 -11.50 14.68 21.44
C LYS A 167 -12.47 13.56 21.13
N THR A 168 -11.97 12.33 21.15
CA THR A 168 -12.81 11.13 20.99
C THR A 168 -13.29 10.68 22.37
N GLU A 169 -14.60 10.71 22.58
CA GLU A 169 -15.24 10.33 23.84
C GLU A 169 -16.25 9.20 23.66
N LYS A 170 -16.31 8.32 24.66
CA LYS A 170 -17.26 7.20 24.69
C LYS A 170 -18.46 7.57 25.55
N PHE A 171 -19.63 7.60 24.91
CA PHE A 171 -20.91 7.82 25.57
C PHE A 171 -21.69 6.50 25.66
N THR A 172 -22.75 6.48 26.47
CA THR A 172 -23.67 5.33 26.58
C THR A 172 -24.25 4.89 25.23
N THR A 173 -24.40 5.83 24.30
CA THR A 173 -24.92 5.56 22.95
C THR A 173 -23.86 5.22 21.90
N GLY A 174 -22.57 5.23 22.24
CA GLY A 174 -21.48 4.92 21.30
C GLY A 174 -20.28 5.89 21.40
N SER A 175 -19.29 5.69 20.54
CA SER A 175 -18.10 6.54 20.45
C SER A 175 -18.31 7.69 19.46
N TYR A 176 -17.94 8.89 19.88
CA TYR A 176 -18.07 10.10 19.08
C TYR A 176 -16.79 10.92 19.16
N GLU A 177 -16.48 11.58 18.06
CA GLU A 177 -15.55 12.69 18.06
C GLU A 177 -16.32 13.96 18.43
N ILE A 178 -15.91 14.63 19.50
CA ILE A 178 -16.57 15.81 20.05
C ILE A 178 -15.62 17.00 20.15
N ALA A 179 -16.15 18.21 20.14
CA ALA A 179 -15.43 19.40 20.58
C ALA A 179 -16.14 20.02 21.79
N TRP A 180 -15.36 20.41 22.80
CA TRP A 180 -15.89 21.15 23.95
C TRP A 180 -16.37 22.53 23.51
N VAL A 181 -17.43 22.99 24.14
CA VAL A 181 -18.12 24.23 23.80
C VAL A 181 -18.15 25.12 25.03
N SER A 182 -17.57 26.30 24.92
CA SER A 182 -17.62 27.34 25.95
C SER A 182 -18.30 28.61 25.43
N CYS A 183 -18.82 29.42 26.34
CA CYS A 183 -19.33 30.74 25.97
C CYS A 183 -18.16 31.63 25.53
N SER A 184 -18.28 32.27 24.37
CA SER A 184 -17.24 33.18 23.86
C SER A 184 -17.02 34.41 24.74
N LYS A 185 -17.97 34.73 25.64
CA LYS A 185 -17.89 35.89 26.51
C LYS A 185 -17.32 35.59 27.90
N CYS A 186 -17.87 34.60 28.60
CA CYS A 186 -17.47 34.29 29.98
C CYS A 186 -16.58 33.05 30.09
N ALA A 187 -16.25 32.40 28.96
CA ALA A 187 -15.49 31.16 28.88
C ALA A 187 -16.07 29.98 29.69
N ALA A 188 -17.28 30.12 30.25
CA ALA A 188 -17.96 29.06 30.99
C ALA A 188 -18.20 27.85 30.09
N SER A 189 -17.94 26.66 30.60
CA SER A 189 -18.21 25.42 29.88
C SER A 189 -19.72 25.19 29.78
N LEU A 190 -20.22 25.17 28.54
CA LEU A 190 -21.65 25.02 28.26
C LEU A 190 -22.00 23.61 27.80
N GLY A 191 -21.05 22.87 27.20
CA GLY A 191 -21.27 21.49 26.76
C GLY A 191 -20.31 21.05 25.67
N TRP A 192 -20.81 20.30 24.68
CA TRP A 192 -20.01 19.78 23.56
C TRP A 192 -20.80 19.72 22.25
N LYS A 193 -20.10 19.72 21.12
CA LYS A 193 -20.65 19.48 19.77
C LYS A 193 -20.19 18.12 19.25
N TYR A 194 -21.10 17.35 18.68
CA TYR A 194 -20.76 16.10 17.99
C TYR A 194 -20.20 16.43 16.60
N LEU A 195 -18.97 16.02 16.30
CA LEU A 195 -18.28 16.29 15.03
C LEU A 195 -18.32 15.11 14.08
N SER A 196 -18.07 13.90 14.59
CA SER A 196 -18.12 12.68 13.79
C SER A 196 -18.47 11.47 14.68
N THR A 197 -18.90 10.38 14.06
CA THR A 197 -19.11 9.10 14.73
C THR A 197 -18.68 7.97 13.82
N ASN A 198 -18.22 6.87 14.42
CA ASN A 198 -17.87 5.66 13.67
C ASN A 198 -19.11 4.80 13.33
N ASN A 199 -20.25 5.07 13.97
CA ASN A 199 -21.47 4.25 13.84
C ASN A 199 -22.56 5.00 13.07
N GLN A 200 -23.00 4.43 11.94
CA GLN A 200 -23.97 5.05 11.05
C GLN A 200 -25.35 5.30 11.69
N SER A 201 -25.75 4.47 12.67
CA SER A 201 -26.99 4.64 13.45
C SER A 201 -27.01 5.89 14.33
N ASN A 202 -25.85 6.45 14.64
CA ASN A 202 -25.67 7.61 15.51
C ASN A 202 -25.41 8.92 14.75
N ALA A 203 -25.43 8.88 13.41
CA ALA A 203 -25.18 10.03 12.55
C ALA A 203 -26.18 11.19 12.80
N SER A 204 -27.38 10.90 13.31
CA SER A 204 -28.42 11.91 13.61
C SER A 204 -28.04 12.95 14.68
N LYS A 205 -26.99 12.68 15.46
CA LYS A 205 -26.45 13.61 16.47
C LYS A 205 -25.28 14.43 15.95
N VAL A 206 -24.64 14.01 14.86
CA VAL A 206 -23.49 14.71 14.27
C VAL A 206 -23.93 16.09 13.78
N GLY A 207 -23.12 17.10 14.09
CA GLY A 207 -23.43 18.50 13.81
C GLY A 207 -24.23 19.21 14.92
N LYS A 208 -24.87 18.47 15.84
CA LYS A 208 -25.69 19.05 16.92
C LYS A 208 -24.87 19.35 18.18
N LEU A 209 -25.34 20.30 18.98
CA LEU A 209 -24.72 20.72 20.25
C LEU A 209 -25.50 20.20 21.44
N CYS A 210 -24.84 19.52 22.36
CA CYS A 210 -25.40 19.13 23.65
C CYS A 210 -24.98 20.15 24.71
N LEU A 211 -25.90 20.99 25.18
CA LEU A 211 -25.60 22.01 26.20
C LEU A 211 -26.27 21.66 27.53
N ALA A 212 -25.54 21.81 28.63
CA ALA A 212 -26.00 21.44 29.96
C ALA A 212 -27.06 22.41 30.50
N ARG A 213 -28.18 21.87 31.02
CA ARG A 213 -29.30 22.66 31.54
C ARG A 213 -28.88 23.62 32.67
N TYR A 214 -27.96 23.23 33.55
CA TYR A 214 -27.55 24.09 34.68
C TYR A 214 -26.69 25.28 34.24
N SER A 215 -26.05 25.20 33.07
CA SER A 215 -25.28 26.31 32.49
C SER A 215 -26.17 27.26 31.68
N LEU A 216 -27.47 26.96 31.54
CA LEU A 216 -28.45 27.74 30.80
C LEU A 216 -29.52 28.24 31.78
N THR A 217 -29.64 29.55 31.96
CA THR A 217 -30.74 30.13 32.76
C THR A 217 -31.90 30.51 31.86
N SER A 218 -33.12 30.04 32.16
CA SER A 218 -34.32 30.48 31.45
C SER A 218 -34.74 31.89 31.89
N PRO A 219 -35.39 32.69 31.03
CA PRO A 219 -35.97 33.96 31.43
C PRO A 219 -37.08 33.82 32.49
N GLN A 220 -37.84 32.72 32.49
CA GLN A 220 -38.93 32.50 33.45
C GLN A 220 -38.44 32.20 34.88
N GLU A 221 -37.35 31.46 35.05
CA GLU A 221 -36.78 31.13 36.37
C GLU A 221 -36.20 32.37 37.11
N LYS A 222 -36.13 33.54 36.45
CA LYS A 222 -35.69 34.80 37.06
C LYS A 222 -36.82 35.67 37.60
N THR A 223 -38.08 35.40 37.23
CA THR A 223 -39.23 36.16 37.75
C THR A 223 -39.62 35.72 39.17
N GLU A 224 -39.12 34.58 39.65
CA GLU A 224 -39.39 34.07 41.01
C GLU A 224 -38.27 34.38 42.02
N GLN A 225 -37.27 35.20 41.66
CA GLN A 225 -36.16 35.60 42.55
C GLN A 225 -36.01 37.12 42.70
N LEU A 226 -37.07 37.88 42.36
CA LEU A 226 -37.18 39.32 42.59
C LEU A 226 -38.44 39.61 43.41
#